data_AF-A0A0D8U7G3-F1
#
_entry.id   AF-A0A0D8U7G3-F1
#
_cell.length_a   1.000
_cell.length_b   1.000
_cell.length_c   1.000
_cell.angle_alpha   90.00
_cell.angle_beta   90.00
_cell.angle_gamma   90.00
#
_symmetry.space_group_name_H-M   'P 1'
#
loop_
_entity.id
_entity.type
_entity.pdbx_description
1 polymer ?
#
loop_
_entity_poly.entity_id
_entity_poly.type
_entity_poly.pdbx_seq_one_letter_code
_entity_poly.pdbx_strand_id
1 'polypeptide(L)'
;MQSLPNVLLYLAALLTLCAALLHFVCVFWGANGFRFLGAGKSIVQMVERGHWYPNFTAITVGLILTVCSMYAFFAAKGIQVLPFTKIILSLVAAVFLIRGFAFPWLKSKFVGNSDLFWYVSSAFCLILGALYAAGVYLI
;
A
#
# COMPACT_ATOMS: atom_id res chain seq x y z
N MET A 1 23.36 4.78 -17.23
CA MET A 1 22.23 5.73 -17.15
C MET A 1 20.99 4.94 -16.76
N GLN A 2 20.31 5.31 -15.67
CA GLN A 2 19.04 4.66 -15.33
C GLN A 2 17.99 5.08 -16.36
N SER A 3 17.32 4.11 -16.98
CA SER A 3 16.19 4.38 -17.88
C SER A 3 14.99 4.86 -17.07
N LEU A 4 14.15 5.70 -17.67
CA LEU A 4 12.90 6.20 -17.06
C LEU A 4 12.06 5.10 -16.37
N PRO A 5 11.79 3.93 -16.99
CA PRO A 5 11.08 2.82 -16.31
C PRO A 5 11.71 2.41 -14.99
N ASN A 6 13.03 2.31 -14.92
CA ASN A 6 13.73 1.88 -13.71
C ASN A 6 13.54 2.90 -12.60
N VAL A 7 13.63 4.20 -12.91
CA VAL A 7 13.40 5.28 -11.94
C VAL A 7 11.96 5.21 -11.38
N LEU A 8 10.97 5.01 -12.24
CA LEU A 8 9.56 4.90 -11.83
C LEU A 8 9.34 3.70 -10.90
N LEU A 9 9.91 2.53 -11.24
CA LEU A 9 9.78 1.32 -10.43
C LEU A 9 10.53 1.41 -9.11
N TYR A 10 11.71 2.06 -9.06
CA TYR A 10 12.40 2.34 -7.79
C TYR A 10 11.57 3.25 -6.89
N LEU A 11 10.99 4.30 -7.45
CA LEU A 11 10.13 5.21 -6.69
C LEU A 11 8.88 4.48 -6.17
N ALA A 12 8.24 3.67 -7.02
CA ALA A 12 7.12 2.82 -6.63
C ALA A 12 7.50 1.85 -5.50
N ALA A 13 8.65 1.18 -5.62
CA ALA A 13 9.16 0.25 -4.61
C ALA A 13 9.39 0.95 -3.27
N LEU A 14 10.06 2.12 -3.28
CA LEU A 14 10.36 2.89 -2.07
C LEU A 14 9.09 3.36 -1.37
N LEU A 15 8.17 3.97 -2.10
CA LEU A 15 6.90 4.46 -1.53
C LEU A 15 6.04 3.31 -1.00
N THR A 16 6.01 2.18 -1.70
CA THR A 16 5.29 0.97 -1.25
C THR A 16 5.93 0.38 0.00
N LEU A 17 7.26 0.42 0.11
CA LEU A 17 7.97 0.00 1.32
C LEU A 17 7.65 0.91 2.50
N CYS A 18 7.64 2.24 2.30
CA CYS A 18 7.24 3.18 3.34
C CYS A 18 5.81 2.91 3.82
N ALA A 19 4.87 2.61 2.91
CA ALA A 19 3.52 2.22 3.26
C ALA A 19 3.48 0.90 4.08
N ALA A 20 4.26 -0.11 3.67
CA ALA A 20 4.39 -1.36 4.42
C ALA A 20 4.91 -1.13 5.85
N LEU A 21 5.96 -0.33 6.00
CA LEU A 21 6.53 0.04 7.29
C LEU A 21 5.51 0.78 8.17
N LEU A 22 4.72 1.68 7.59
CA LEU A 22 3.67 2.38 8.32
C LEU A 22 2.63 1.41 8.91
N HIS A 23 2.27 0.36 8.16
CA HIS A 23 1.39 -0.71 8.65
C HIS A 23 2.01 -1.49 9.81
N PHE A 24 3.30 -1.81 9.76
CA PHE A 24 3.97 -2.50 10.86
C PHE A 24 4.12 -1.60 12.09
N VAL A 25 4.58 -0.35 11.92
CA VAL A 25 4.73 0.63 13.01
C VAL A 25 3.42 0.88 13.72
N CYS A 26 2.30 0.93 12.99
CA CYS A 26 0.96 1.06 13.57
C CYS A 26 0.64 -0.03 14.59
N VAL A 27 1.04 -1.28 14.32
CA VAL A 27 0.83 -2.40 15.24
C VAL A 27 1.67 -2.26 16.50
N PHE A 28 2.94 -1.86 16.39
CA PHE A 28 3.81 -1.65 17.55
C PHE A 28 3.38 -0.45 18.40
N TRP A 29 2.85 0.60 17.78
CA TRP A 29 2.35 1.79 18.49
C TRP A 29 0.95 1.59 19.08
N GLY A 30 0.26 0.51 18.70
CA GLY A 30 -1.07 0.16 19.21
C GLY A 30 -2.14 1.20 18.86
N ALA A 31 -3.12 1.39 19.75
CA ALA A 31 -4.31 2.20 19.50
C ALA A 31 -3.99 3.65 19.04
N ASN A 32 -2.89 4.23 19.53
CA ASN A 32 -2.43 5.56 19.11
C ASN A 32 -1.97 5.59 17.66
N GLY A 33 -1.27 4.55 17.19
CA GLY A 33 -0.89 4.40 15.79
C GLY A 33 -2.11 4.30 14.88
N PHE A 34 -3.09 3.46 15.23
CA PHE A 34 -4.34 3.34 14.47
C PHE A 34 -5.11 4.66 14.42
N ARG A 35 -5.20 5.38 15.55
CA ARG A 35 -5.83 6.70 15.62
C ARG A 35 -5.09 7.74 14.76
N PHE A 36 -3.75 7.75 14.81
CA PHE A 36 -2.92 8.63 14.00
C PHE A 36 -3.10 8.39 12.49
N LEU A 37 -3.20 7.13 12.08
CA LEU A 37 -3.53 6.76 10.69
C LEU A 37 -4.99 7.04 10.31
N GLY A 38 -5.81 7.55 11.22
CA GLY A 38 -7.20 7.91 10.95
C GLY A 38 -8.16 6.72 10.95
N ALA A 39 -7.83 5.62 11.63
CA ALA A 39 -8.74 4.51 11.83
C ALA A 39 -9.94 4.94 12.70
N GLY A 40 -11.10 4.39 12.39
CA GLY A 40 -12.34 4.71 13.09
C GLY A 40 -12.40 4.19 14.52
N LYS A 41 -13.29 4.80 15.31
CA LYS A 41 -13.46 4.52 16.76
C LYS A 41 -13.59 3.03 17.07
N SER A 42 -14.32 2.28 16.23
CA SER A 42 -14.52 0.83 16.40
C SER A 42 -13.19 0.05 16.35
N ILE A 43 -12.34 0.33 15.36
CA ILE A 43 -11.02 -0.32 15.22
C ILE A 43 -10.12 0.06 16.40
N VAL A 44 -10.11 1.34 16.78
CA VAL A 44 -9.29 1.81 17.90
C VAL A 44 -9.71 1.13 19.21
N GLN A 45 -11.01 1.02 19.48
CA GLN A 45 -11.54 0.32 20.66
C GLN A 45 -11.24 -1.17 20.65
N MET A 46 -11.25 -1.82 19.49
CA MET A 46 -10.83 -3.22 19.36
C MET A 46 -9.37 -3.40 19.78
N VAL A 47 -8.47 -2.50 19.36
CA VAL A 47 -7.06 -2.53 19.76
C VAL A 47 -6.89 -2.29 21.25
N GLU A 48 -7.60 -1.31 21.82
CA GLU A 48 -7.57 -1.02 23.26
C GLU A 48 -8.04 -2.22 24.11
N ARG A 49 -8.94 -3.06 23.57
CA ARG A 49 -9.41 -4.30 24.20
C ARG A 49 -8.53 -5.52 23.91
N GLY A 50 -7.39 -5.36 23.24
CA GLY A 50 -6.48 -6.45 22.89
C GLY A 50 -7.01 -7.40 21.81
N HIS A 51 -7.99 -6.97 21.00
CA HIS A 51 -8.54 -7.81 19.94
C HIS A 51 -7.50 -8.01 18.82
N TRP A 52 -7.37 -9.25 18.33
CA TRP A 52 -6.32 -9.62 17.37
C TRP A 52 -6.56 -9.06 15.95
N TYR A 53 -7.83 -8.89 15.57
CA TYR A 53 -8.25 -8.56 14.20
C TYR A 53 -7.55 -7.33 13.57
N PRO A 54 -7.47 -6.14 14.23
CA PRO A 54 -6.82 -4.97 13.64
C PRO A 54 -5.32 -5.19 13.37
N ASN A 55 -4.62 -5.81 14.32
CA ASN A 55 -3.19 -6.07 14.22
C ASN A 55 -2.90 -7.11 13.12
N PHE A 56 -3.67 -8.20 13.09
CA PHE A 56 -3.54 -9.21 12.05
C PHE A 56 -3.77 -8.64 10.65
N THR A 57 -4.79 -7.79 10.49
CA THR A 57 -5.08 -7.14 9.21
C THR A 57 -3.93 -6.21 8.79
N ALA A 58 -3.42 -5.38 9.71
CA ALA A 58 -2.31 -4.48 9.43
C ALA A 58 -1.03 -5.22 9.05
N ILE A 59 -0.68 -6.30 9.78
CA ILE A 59 0.48 -7.15 9.46
C ILE A 59 0.32 -7.78 8.08
N THR A 60 -0.86 -8.34 7.79
CA THR A 60 -1.14 -9.00 6.50
C THR A 60 -0.96 -8.02 5.34
N VAL A 61 -1.53 -6.82 5.45
CA VAL A 61 -1.36 -5.77 4.42
C VAL A 61 0.11 -5.35 4.32
N GLY A 62 0.79 -5.15 5.45
CA GLY A 62 2.22 -4.82 5.47
C GLY A 62 3.07 -5.85 4.71
N LEU A 63 2.84 -7.15 4.95
CA LEU A 63 3.56 -8.23 4.27
C LEU A 63 3.31 -8.24 2.77
N ILE A 64 2.05 -8.10 2.34
CA ILE A 64 1.70 -8.04 0.91
C ILE A 64 2.41 -6.87 0.25
N LEU A 65 2.39 -5.68 0.87
CA LEU A 65 3.07 -4.49 0.36
C LEU A 65 4.59 -4.67 0.29
N THR A 66 5.20 -5.32 1.28
CA THR A 66 6.63 -5.66 1.24
C THR A 66 6.97 -6.54 0.04
N VAL A 67 6.18 -7.58 -0.22
CA VAL A 67 6.38 -8.44 -1.40
C VAL A 67 6.26 -7.62 -2.69
N CYS A 68 5.20 -6.81 -2.84
CA CYS A 68 5.02 -5.94 -4.01
C CYS A 68 6.17 -4.94 -4.21
N SER A 69 6.71 -4.39 -3.12
CA SER A 69 7.87 -3.50 -3.14
C SER A 69 9.12 -4.24 -3.63
N MET A 70 9.37 -5.46 -3.13
CA MET A 70 10.49 -6.28 -3.58
C MET A 70 10.41 -6.58 -5.08
N TYR A 71 9.24 -6.97 -5.59
CA TYR A 71 9.04 -7.20 -7.03
C TYR A 71 9.38 -5.95 -7.86
N ALA A 72 8.91 -4.76 -7.45
CA ALA A 72 9.23 -3.51 -8.15
C ALA A 72 10.72 -3.18 -8.10
N PHE A 73 11.37 -3.39 -6.95
CA PHE A 73 12.80 -3.13 -6.78
C PHE A 73 13.65 -4.05 -7.66
N PHE A 74 13.35 -5.35 -7.70
CA PHE A 74 14.08 -6.30 -8.54
C PHE A 74 13.85 -6.05 -10.03
N ALA A 75 12.63 -5.69 -10.43
CA ALA A 75 12.33 -5.27 -11.80
C ALA A 75 13.14 -4.03 -12.20
N ALA A 76 13.21 -3.02 -11.32
CA ALA A 76 14.00 -1.80 -11.55
C ALA A 76 15.51 -2.05 -11.64
N LYS A 77 16.02 -3.08 -10.95
CA LYS A 77 17.42 -3.53 -11.05
C LYS A 77 17.72 -4.29 -12.34
N GLY A 78 16.73 -4.63 -13.16
CA GLY A 78 16.91 -5.50 -14.32
C GLY A 78 17.27 -6.94 -13.93
N ILE A 79 17.05 -7.33 -12.67
CA ILE A 79 17.31 -8.67 -12.17
C ILE A 79 16.09 -9.52 -12.55
N GLN A 80 16.17 -10.20 -13.69
CA GLN A 80 15.13 -11.08 -14.23
C GLN A 80 15.08 -12.42 -13.50
N VAL A 81 15.07 -12.40 -12.15
CA VAL A 81 15.11 -13.61 -11.32
C VAL A 81 13.72 -14.04 -10.86
N LEU A 82 12.74 -13.13 -10.86
CA LEU A 82 11.40 -13.44 -10.34
C LEU A 82 10.41 -13.78 -11.47
N PRO A 83 9.77 -14.97 -11.42
CA PRO A 83 8.78 -15.38 -12.42
C PRO A 83 7.56 -14.45 -12.36
N PHE A 84 6.90 -14.27 -13.51
CA PHE A 84 5.65 -13.49 -13.64
C PHE A 84 5.73 -12.01 -13.23
N THR A 85 6.93 -11.41 -13.20
CA THR A 85 7.13 -10.01 -12.76
C THR A 85 6.18 -9.02 -13.43
N LYS A 86 6.02 -9.05 -14.77
CA LYS A 86 5.09 -8.15 -15.48
C LYS A 86 3.64 -8.33 -15.01
N ILE A 87 3.17 -9.57 -14.89
CA ILE A 87 1.81 -9.88 -14.46
C ILE A 87 1.57 -9.37 -13.02
N ILE A 88 2.50 -9.68 -12.11
CA ILE A 88 2.39 -9.27 -10.71
C ILE A 88 2.35 -7.76 -10.58
N LEU A 89 3.27 -7.05 -11.24
CA LEU A 89 3.29 -5.58 -11.20
C LEU A 89 2.04 -4.97 -11.84
N SER A 90 1.50 -5.54 -12.93
CA SER A 90 0.22 -5.12 -13.52
C SER A 90 -0.95 -5.32 -12.55
N LEU A 91 -1.00 -6.46 -11.84
CA LEU A 91 -2.03 -6.71 -10.83
C LEU A 91 -1.93 -5.72 -9.67
N VAL A 92 -0.72 -5.43 -9.20
CA VAL A 92 -0.48 -4.44 -8.14
C VAL A 92 -0.95 -3.06 -8.59
N ALA A 93 -0.63 -2.66 -9.83
CA ALA A 93 -1.12 -1.40 -10.41
C ALA A 93 -2.65 -1.35 -10.42
N ALA A 94 -3.30 -2.41 -10.90
CA ALA A 94 -4.76 -2.50 -10.96
C ALA A 94 -5.39 -2.39 -9.57
N VAL A 95 -4.88 -3.11 -8.57
CA VAL A 95 -5.39 -3.07 -7.19
C VAL A 95 -5.29 -1.65 -6.61
N PHE A 96 -4.14 -0.98 -6.78
CA PHE A 96 -3.96 0.37 -6.28
C PHE A 96 -4.85 1.40 -6.98
N LEU A 97 -4.98 1.32 -8.30
CA LEU A 97 -5.87 2.20 -9.07
C LEU A 97 -7.34 1.99 -8.68
N ILE A 98 -7.79 0.72 -8.65
CA ILE A 98 -9.15 0.36 -8.23
C ILE A 98 -9.42 0.90 -6.83
N ARG A 99 -8.51 0.67 -5.87
CA ARG A 99 -8.68 1.15 -4.50
C ARG A 99 -8.72 2.69 -4.44
N GLY A 100 -7.86 3.35 -5.20
CA GLY A 100 -7.81 4.81 -5.30
C GLY A 100 -9.10 5.42 -5.85
N PHE A 101 -9.66 4.86 -6.91
CA PHE A 101 -10.91 5.36 -7.51
C PHE A 101 -12.18 4.91 -6.77
N ALA A 102 -12.16 3.72 -6.16
CA ALA A 102 -13.30 3.18 -5.41
C ALA A 102 -13.47 3.83 -4.02
N PHE A 103 -12.63 4.80 -3.64
CA PHE A 103 -12.66 5.39 -2.31
C PHE A 103 -14.03 5.96 -1.88
N PRO A 104 -14.86 6.59 -2.75
CA PRO A 104 -16.16 7.11 -2.30
C PRO A 104 -17.11 5.97 -1.90
N TRP A 105 -17.07 4.86 -2.65
CA TRP A 105 -17.85 3.67 -2.35
C TRP A 105 -17.34 2.95 -1.10
N LEU A 106 -16.02 2.82 -0.94
CA LEU A 106 -15.40 2.23 0.25
C LEU A 106 -15.66 3.06 1.51
N LYS A 107 -15.63 4.39 1.41
CA LYS A 107 -15.93 5.32 2.51
C LYS A 107 -17.33 5.11 3.08
N SER A 108 -18.31 4.81 2.23
CA SER A 108 -19.68 4.50 2.65
C SER A 108 -19.76 3.20 3.47
N LYS A 109 -18.93 2.19 3.17
CA LYS A 109 -18.91 0.90 3.86
C LYS A 109 -18.08 0.89 5.14
N PHE A 110 -16.97 1.63 5.17
CA PHE A 110 -16.04 1.69 6.31
C PHE A 110 -16.21 3.00 7.07
N VAL A 111 -17.34 3.10 7.77
CA VAL A 111 -17.74 4.29 8.51
C VAL A 111 -16.83 4.52 9.72
N GLY A 112 -16.46 5.78 9.94
CA GLY A 112 -15.73 6.22 11.13
C GLY A 112 -14.25 6.53 10.91
N ASN A 113 -13.65 6.10 9.79
CA ASN A 113 -12.32 6.56 9.40
C ASN A 113 -12.32 8.06 9.05
N SER A 114 -11.20 8.75 9.27
CA SER A 114 -11.10 10.18 9.01
C SER A 114 -11.14 10.53 7.51
N ASP A 115 -11.68 11.70 7.17
CA ASP A 115 -11.69 12.18 5.79
C ASP A 115 -10.28 12.38 5.24
N LEU A 116 -9.37 12.87 6.08
CA LEU A 116 -7.97 13.02 5.72
C LEU A 116 -7.34 11.69 5.33
N PHE A 117 -7.62 10.61 6.08
CA PHE A 117 -7.15 9.27 5.73
C PHE A 117 -7.66 8.86 4.36
N TRP A 118 -8.95 9.06 4.06
CA TRP A 118 -9.51 8.70 2.76
C TRP A 118 -8.84 9.45 1.62
N TYR A 119 -8.69 10.78 1.72
CA TYR A 119 -8.08 11.55 0.65
C TYR A 119 -6.59 11.25 0.46
N VAL A 120 -5.82 11.25 1.56
CA VAL A 120 -4.36 11.01 1.51
C VAL A 120 -4.07 9.61 1.00
N SER A 121 -4.67 8.59 1.61
CA SER A 121 -4.42 7.21 1.20
C SER A 121 -4.86 6.97 -0.26
N SER A 122 -5.97 7.56 -0.70
CA SER A 122 -6.46 7.35 -2.09
C SER A 122 -5.56 8.03 -3.10
N ALA A 123 -5.08 9.25 -2.81
CA ALA A 123 -4.08 9.92 -3.62
C ALA A 123 -2.79 9.08 -3.70
N PHE A 124 -2.29 8.56 -2.57
CA PHE A 124 -1.13 7.66 -2.56
C PHE A 124 -1.35 6.41 -3.40
N CYS A 125 -2.52 5.78 -3.31
CA CYS A 125 -2.84 4.60 -4.12
C CYS A 125 -2.92 4.94 -5.61
N LEU A 126 -3.49 6.08 -6.01
CA LEU A 126 -3.49 6.50 -7.42
C LEU A 126 -2.08 6.77 -7.94
N ILE A 127 -1.23 7.45 -7.16
CA ILE A 127 0.16 7.72 -7.50
C ILE A 127 0.94 6.40 -7.65
N LEU A 128 0.86 5.51 -6.66
CA LEU A 128 1.49 4.19 -6.73
C LEU A 128 1.00 3.39 -7.92
N GLY A 129 -0.32 3.31 -8.11
CA GLY A 129 -0.93 2.61 -9.24
C GLY A 129 -0.44 3.11 -10.59
N ALA A 130 -0.33 4.44 -10.76
CA ALA A 130 0.23 5.06 -11.96
C ALA A 130 1.73 4.75 -12.15
N LEU A 131 2.53 4.80 -11.08
CA LEU A 131 3.96 4.46 -11.13
C LEU A 131 4.19 2.99 -11.51
N TYR A 132 3.43 2.07 -10.92
CA TYR A 132 3.49 0.64 -11.27
C TYR A 132 3.03 0.41 -12.72
N ALA A 133 1.93 1.02 -13.15
CA ALA A 133 1.41 0.87 -14.52
C ALA A 133 2.40 1.40 -15.57
N ALA A 134 2.91 2.63 -15.38
CA ALA A 134 3.88 3.24 -16.28
C ALA A 134 5.21 2.50 -16.27
N GLY A 135 5.67 2.08 -15.08
CA GLY A 135 6.85 1.25 -14.92
C GLY A 135 6.75 -0.03 -15.76
N VAL A 136 5.69 -0.81 -15.58
CA VAL A 136 5.48 -2.08 -16.31
C VAL A 136 5.32 -1.90 -17.80
N TYR A 137 4.62 -0.86 -18.25
CA TYR A 137 4.41 -0.61 -19.67
C TYR A 137 5.73 -0.29 -20.41
N LEU A 138 6.72 0.24 -19.70
CA LEU A 138 7.99 0.72 -20.26
C LEU A 138 9.16 -0.30 -20.14
N ILE A 139 8.95 -1.47 -19.54
CA ILE A 139 9.90 -2.63 -19.48
C ILE A 139 9.35 -3.80 -20.29
#